data_AF-A0A1I8I0L8-F1
#
_entry.id   AF-A0A1I8I0L8-F1
#
_cell.length_a   1.000
_cell.length_b   1.000
_cell.length_c   1.000
_cell.angle_alpha   90.00
_cell.angle_beta   90.00
_cell.angle_gamma   90.00
#
_symmetry.space_group_name_H-M   'P 1'
#
loop_
_entity.id
_entity.type
_entity.pdbx_description
1 polymer ?
#
loop_
_entity_poly.entity_id
_entity_poly.type
_entity_poly.pdbx_seq_one_letter_code
_entity_poly.pdbx_strand_id
1 'polypeptide(L)'
;MVREGTNGYFVNPSTCFPSITDLLEHYRQHRDGLCCRLTEPCPRRWMPPLQLRDFEVNRQSLRLLQALGHGSFGEFSAILDSRD
;
A
#
# COMPACT_ATOMS: atom_id res chain seq x y z
N MET A 1 3.95 13.85 -7.94
CA MET A 1 4.30 12.52 -8.49
C MET A 1 5.57 12.67 -9.31
N VAL A 2 6.44 11.66 -9.32
CA VAL A 2 7.66 11.66 -10.15
C VAL A 2 7.25 11.52 -11.62
N ARG A 3 7.85 12.33 -12.49
CA ARG A 3 7.63 12.33 -13.94
C ARG A 3 8.95 12.03 -14.64
N GLU A 4 8.86 11.36 -15.77
CA GLU A 4 9.96 11.14 -16.70
C GLU A 4 9.82 12.13 -17.87
N GLY A 5 10.91 12.82 -18.19
CA GLY A 5 11.01 13.72 -19.33
C GLY A 5 12.21 13.37 -20.19
N THR A 6 12.39 14.12 -21.28
CA THR A 6 13.52 13.94 -22.21
C THR A 6 14.89 14.03 -21.54
N ASN A 7 14.99 14.72 -20.41
CA ASN A 7 16.23 14.97 -19.68
C ASN A 7 16.31 14.27 -18.31
N GLY A 8 15.47 13.25 -18.07
CA GLY A 8 15.49 12.43 -16.86
C GLY A 8 14.23 12.55 -15.98
N TYR A 9 14.37 12.29 -14.69
CA TYR A 9 13.30 12.20 -13.71
C TYR A 9 13.18 13.48 -12.87
N PHE A 10 11.95 13.89 -12.57
CA PHE A 10 11.70 15.10 -11.77
C PHE A 10 10.39 15.03 -10.98
N VAL A 11 10.33 15.76 -9.86
CA VAL A 11 9.08 16.07 -9.13
C VAL A 11 8.62 17.49 -9.47
N ASN A 12 9.57 18.43 -9.56
CA ASN A 12 9.39 19.80 -10.01
C ASN A 12 10.16 20.03 -11.33
N PRO A 13 9.57 20.62 -12.38
CA PRO A 13 10.27 20.93 -13.63
C PRO A 13 11.59 21.71 -13.49
N SER A 14 11.80 22.45 -12.39
CA SER A 14 13.04 23.19 -12.13
C SER A 14 14.25 22.31 -11.77
N THR A 15 14.02 21.05 -11.38
CA THR A 15 15.06 20.13 -10.89
C THR A 15 14.89 18.77 -11.55
N CYS A 16 15.79 18.44 -12.48
CA CYS A 16 15.85 17.14 -13.16
C CYS A 16 17.06 16.33 -12.71
N PHE A 17 16.86 15.02 -12.61
CA PHE A 17 17.87 14.04 -12.22
C PHE A 17 18.03 12.97 -13.30
N PRO A 18 19.26 12.51 -13.60
CA PRO A 18 19.49 11.54 -14.66
C PRO A 18 18.97 10.14 -14.30
N SER A 19 18.87 9.80 -13.01
CA SER A 19 18.29 8.53 -12.53
C SER A 19 17.31 8.75 -11.37
N ILE A 20 16.44 7.76 -11.14
CA ILE A 20 15.57 7.71 -9.95
C ILE A 20 16.42 7.72 -8.67
N THR A 21 17.55 7.01 -8.66
CA THR A 21 18.43 6.92 -7.49
C THR A 21 18.95 8.29 -7.09
N ASP A 22 19.38 9.11 -8.06
CA ASP A 22 19.88 10.47 -7.80
C ASP A 22 18.78 11.38 -7.23
N LEU A 23 17.55 11.25 -7.75
CA LEU A 23 16.38 11.94 -7.21
C LEU A 23 16.11 11.55 -5.76
N LEU A 24 16.16 10.25 -5.46
CA LEU A 24 15.92 9.75 -4.10
C LEU A 24 16.99 10.25 -3.12
N GLU A 25 18.27 10.19 -3.50
CA GLU A 25 19.37 10.68 -2.64
C GLU A 25 19.27 12.18 -2.38
N HIS A 26 18.94 12.98 -3.40
CA HIS A 26 18.71 14.41 -3.21
C HIS A 26 17.60 14.69 -2.19
N TYR A 27 16.43 14.05 -2.36
CA TYR A 27 15.29 14.27 -1.48
C TYR A 27 15.44 13.59 -0.10
N ARG A 28 16.43 12.71 0.07
CA ARG A 28 16.84 12.17 1.39
C ARG A 28 17.57 13.23 2.22
N GLN A 29 18.32 14.11 1.56
CA GLN A 29 19.11 15.17 2.20
C GLN A 29 18.36 16.51 2.28
N HIS A 30 17.55 16.84 1.26
CA HIS A 30 16.89 18.12 1.07
C HIS A 30 15.37 17.95 0.91
N ARG A 31 14.58 18.95 1.32
CA ARG A 31 13.12 18.90 1.15
C ARG A 31 12.69 19.38 -0.24
N ASP A 32 13.30 20.45 -0.75
CA ASP A 32 13.08 21.03 -2.09
C ASP A 32 11.63 20.98 -2.58
N GLY A 33 10.72 21.50 -1.75
CA GLY A 33 9.28 21.59 -2.03
C GLY A 33 8.43 20.42 -1.52
N LEU A 34 9.04 19.35 -1.01
CA LEU A 34 8.34 18.29 -0.26
C LEU A 34 8.01 18.73 1.17
N CYS A 35 6.96 18.15 1.76
CA CYS A 35 6.59 18.39 3.15
C CYS A 35 7.70 17.95 4.14
N CYS A 36 8.41 16.88 3.81
CA CYS A 36 9.51 16.34 4.59
C CYS A 36 10.56 15.67 3.68
N ARG A 37 11.74 15.38 4.26
CA ARG A 37 12.80 14.64 3.58
C ARG A 37 12.42 13.17 3.51
N LEU A 38 12.89 12.48 2.47
CA LEU A 38 12.81 11.02 2.40
C LEU A 38 13.62 10.42 3.53
N THR A 39 13.07 9.39 4.16
CA THR A 39 13.68 8.68 5.28
C THR A 39 13.93 7.24 4.86
N GLU A 40 13.10 6.34 5.34
CA GLU A 40 13.18 4.92 5.02
C GLU A 40 12.14 4.56 3.96
N PRO A 41 12.45 3.61 3.07
CA PRO A 41 11.46 3.09 2.14
C PRO A 41 10.32 2.43 2.90
N CYS A 42 9.10 2.56 2.40
CA CYS A 42 7.97 1.86 2.98
C CYS A 42 8.24 0.34 2.97
N PRO A 43 8.12 -0.36 4.12
CA PRO A 43 8.32 -1.79 4.17
C PRO A 43 7.31 -2.47 3.24
N ARG A 44 7.83 -3.24 2.28
CA ARG A 44 6.99 -4.03 1.38
C ARG A 44 6.47 -5.24 2.16
N ARG A 45 5.18 -5.21 2.51
CA ARG A 45 4.50 -6.43 2.97
C ARG A 45 4.40 -7.38 1.78
N TRP A 46 5.14 -8.48 1.83
CA TRP A 46 4.94 -9.55 0.87
C TRP A 46 3.54 -10.13 1.08
N MET A 47 2.78 -10.24 0.00
CA MET A 47 1.52 -10.97 -0.03
C MET A 47 1.67 -12.07 -1.09
N PRO A 48 1.35 -13.34 -0.77
CA PRO A 48 1.32 -14.38 -1.78
C PRO A 48 0.35 -13.98 -2.90
N PRO A 49 0.65 -14.32 -4.17
CA PRO A 49 -0.28 -14.08 -5.27
C PRO A 49 -1.57 -14.85 -5.02
N LEU A 50 -2.71 -14.15 -5.11
CA LEU A 50 -4.04 -14.76 -4.95
C LEU A 50 -4.21 -15.91 -5.94
N GLN A 51 -4.53 -17.08 -5.42
CA GLN A 51 -4.94 -18.24 -6.20
C GLN A 51 -6.46 -18.28 -6.28
N LEU A 52 -7.02 -18.95 -7.30
CA LEU A 52 -8.47 -19.11 -7.44
C LEU A 52 -9.13 -19.70 -6.19
N ARG A 53 -8.45 -20.63 -5.51
CA ARG A 53 -8.91 -21.23 -4.25
C ARG A 53 -9.00 -20.25 -3.09
N ASP A 54 -8.32 -19.11 -3.15
CA ASP A 54 -8.32 -18.12 -2.06
C ASP A 54 -9.58 -17.24 -2.10
N PHE A 55 -10.33 -17.27 -3.22
CA PHE A 55 -11.59 -16.54 -3.37
C PHE A 55 -12.78 -17.23 -2.70
N GLU A 56 -12.72 -18.54 -2.51
CA GLU A 56 -13.74 -19.29 -1.79
C GLU A 56 -13.23 -19.68 -0.40
N VAL A 57 -13.98 -19.29 0.63
CA VAL A 57 -13.69 -19.67 2.01
C VAL A 57 -14.66 -20.74 2.46
N ASN A 58 -14.13 -21.82 3.06
CA ASN A 58 -14.98 -22.79 3.70
C ASN A 58 -15.65 -22.14 4.92
N ARG A 59 -16.98 -22.05 4.91
CA ARG A 59 -17.75 -21.47 6.03
C ARG A 59 -17.40 -22.09 7.39
N GLN A 60 -17.00 -23.36 7.44
CA GLN A 60 -16.61 -24.06 8.66
C GLN A 60 -15.27 -23.57 9.24
N SER A 61 -14.41 -22.92 8.44
CA SER A 61 -13.18 -22.28 8.94
C SER A 61 -13.42 -20.90 9.54
N LEU A 62 -14.63 -20.36 9.38
CA LEU A 62 -15.02 -19.06 9.93
C LEU A 62 -15.77 -19.24 11.24
N ARG A 63 -15.38 -18.47 12.25
CA ARG A 63 -16.11 -18.36 13.52
C ARG A 63 -16.70 -16.98 13.64
N LEU A 64 -18.01 -16.92 13.87
CA LEU A 64 -18.67 -15.68 14.25
C LEU A 64 -18.27 -15.34 15.69
N LEU A 65 -17.70 -14.16 15.89
CA LEU A 65 -17.27 -13.69 17.20
C LEU A 65 -18.38 -12.83 17.84
N GLN A 66 -18.42 -11.55 17.48
CA GLN A 66 -19.31 -10.59 18.09
C GLN A 66 -20.24 -10.00 17.03
N ALA A 67 -21.55 -9.99 17.31
CA ALA A 67 -22.50 -9.24 16.50
C ALA A 67 -22.21 -7.74 16.62
N LEU A 68 -22.01 -7.10 15.48
CA LEU A 68 -21.77 -5.66 15.37
C LEU A 68 -23.09 -4.93 15.04
N GLY A 69 -24.07 -5.65 14.50
CA GLY A 69 -25.44 -5.17 14.34
C GLY A 69 -26.25 -6.00 13.34
N HIS A 70 -27.43 -5.52 12.99
CA HIS A 70 -28.30 -6.14 11.99
C HIS A 70 -29.11 -5.10 11.20
N GLY A 71 -29.60 -5.52 10.03
CA GLY A 71 -30.57 -4.79 9.23
C GLY A 71 -31.62 -5.74 8.66
N SER A 72 -32.50 -5.21 7.80
CA SER A 72 -33.63 -5.97 7.26
C SER A 72 -33.27 -7.21 6.42
N PHE A 73 -31.99 -7.36 6.04
CA PHE A 73 -31.50 -8.42 5.15
C PHE A 73 -30.35 -9.23 5.76
N GLY A 74 -30.10 -9.11 7.06
CA GLY A 74 -29.12 -9.94 7.75
C GLY A 74 -28.41 -9.23 8.90
N GLU A 75 -27.49 -9.97 9.51
CA GLU A 75 -26.62 -9.54 10.60
C GLU A 75 -25.17 -9.41 10.14
N PHE A 76 -24.43 -8.49 10.75
CA PHE A 76 -22.99 -8.35 10.51
C PHE A 76 -22.26 -8.60 11.82
N SER A 77 -21.30 -9.53 11.76
CA SER A 77 -20.52 -9.98 12.90
C SER A 77 -19.04 -9.87 12.60
N ALA A 78 -18.24 -9.56 13.61
CA ALA A 78 -16.80 -9.82 13.55
C ALA A 78 -16.57 -11.32 13.38
N ILE A 79 -15.61 -11.69 12.54
CA ILE A 79 -15.28 -13.10 12.28
C ILE A 79 -13.80 -13.38 12.57
N LEU A 80 -13.52 -14.61 12.99
CA LEU A 80 -12.17 -15.17 13.04
C LEU A 80 -12.05 -16.21 11.93
N ASP A 81 -11.06 -16.07 11.07
CA ASP A 81 -10.68 -17.11 10.11
C ASP A 81 -9.59 -17.98 10.73
N SER A 82 -9.84 -19.29 10.87
CA SER A 82 -8.87 -20.22 11.44
C SER A 82 -7.70 -20.56 10.50
N ARG A 83 -7.65 -19.96 9.30
CA ARG A 83 -6.55 -20.09 8.34
C ARG A 83 -5.42 -19.08 8.56
N ASP A 84 -5.69 -18.00 9.29
CA ASP A 84 -4.72 -16.93 9.61
C ASP A 84 -3.92 -17.20 10.90
#